data_AF-A0A9D8EGT6-F1
#
_entry.id   AF-A0A9D8EGT6-F1
#
_cell.length_a   1.000
_cell.length_b   1.000
_cell.length_c   1.000
_cell.angle_alpha   90.00
_cell.angle_beta   90.00
_cell.angle_gamma   90.00
#
_symmetry.space_group_name_H-M   'P 1'
#
loop_
_entity.id
_entity.type
_entity.pdbx_description
1 polymer ?
#
loop_
_entity_poly.entity_id
_entity_poly.type
_entity_poly.pdbx_seq_one_letter_code
_entity_poly.pdbx_strand_id
1 'polypeptide(L)'
;MNIGRNKNFTLLSLFCCRPGSQRSYLLKSIPAFIILLVLIISLALVSGGCTRVAEVKLYFAKYEDNSMYLVPELRKIKKDDNFYRTVLEELISGPKSEQLYPVLPSMVKVNSVKLEEDLAIADFSKEIITDISEIPHSSATEILAIFSIVDTLTEFDEITKVRITVEGKRQGEIEGLYIEDFWGHVGIYEDFERNEDMLIKN
;
A
#
# COMPACT_ATOMS: atom_id res chain seq x y z
N MET A 1 -52.04 55.88 79.58
CA MET A 1 -53.38 55.76 80.16
C MET A 1 -54.39 56.02 79.04
N ASN A 2 -55.41 55.17 78.94
CA ASN A 2 -56.49 55.07 77.92
C ASN A 2 -56.15 54.32 76.61
N ILE A 3 -56.58 53.05 76.50
CA ILE A 3 -57.90 52.53 76.05
C ILE A 3 -57.93 52.53 74.50
N GLY A 4 -58.25 51.46 73.77
CA GLY A 4 -58.73 50.12 74.07
C GLY A 4 -59.16 49.45 72.74
N ARG A 5 -59.24 48.11 72.76
CA ARG A 5 -60.29 47.22 72.18
C ARG A 5 -61.10 47.73 70.95
N ASN A 6 -61.46 46.97 69.91
CA ASN A 6 -61.57 45.53 69.65
C ASN A 6 -62.37 45.35 68.32
N LYS A 7 -62.46 44.10 67.84
CA LYS A 7 -63.49 43.46 66.99
C LYS A 7 -63.15 43.34 65.49
N ASN A 8 -63.34 42.23 64.79
CA ASN A 8 -63.84 40.88 65.10
C ASN A 8 -63.85 40.03 63.80
N PHE A 9 -63.92 38.69 63.94
CA PHE A 9 -64.62 37.73 63.03
C PHE A 9 -63.92 37.40 61.66
N THR A 10 -63.87 36.18 61.10
CA THR A 10 -64.62 34.91 61.26
C THR A 10 -63.87 33.73 60.58
N LEU A 11 -64.03 32.55 61.17
CA LEU A 11 -64.00 31.13 60.68
C LEU A 11 -63.47 30.69 59.29
N LEU A 12 -62.69 29.59 59.37
CA LEU A 12 -62.76 28.31 58.62
C LEU A 12 -63.20 28.29 57.14
N SER A 13 -62.35 27.71 56.28
CA SER A 13 -62.66 26.46 55.55
C SER A 13 -61.50 26.03 54.61
N LEU A 14 -61.23 24.72 54.60
CA LEU A 14 -60.44 24.03 53.57
C LEU A 14 -61.17 24.13 52.21
N PHE A 15 -60.42 24.14 51.10
CA PHE A 15 -60.50 23.14 50.01
C PHE A 15 -59.61 23.54 48.80
N CYS A 16 -58.78 22.58 48.35
CA CYS A 16 -58.22 22.30 47.02
C CYS A 16 -58.15 23.38 45.91
N CYS A 17 -56.96 23.56 45.30
CA CYS A 17 -56.64 23.15 43.90
C CYS A 17 -55.14 23.38 43.55
N ARG A 18 -54.67 22.76 42.46
CA ARG A 18 -53.30 22.32 42.10
C ARG A 18 -52.56 23.35 41.17
N PRO A 19 -51.47 23.00 40.45
CA PRO A 19 -50.04 23.23 40.72
C PRO A 19 -49.34 24.30 39.84
N GLY A 20 -48.11 24.70 40.20
CA GLY A 20 -47.17 25.47 39.35
C GLY A 20 -45.77 24.84 39.35
N SER A 21 -45.46 24.13 38.26
CA SER A 21 -44.22 23.39 37.99
C SER A 21 -43.07 24.34 37.60
N GLN A 22 -42.00 24.38 38.38
CA GLN A 22 -40.71 24.96 37.97
C GLN A 22 -39.76 23.81 37.63
N ARG A 23 -39.47 23.66 36.34
CA ARG A 23 -38.60 22.63 35.76
C ARG A 23 -37.13 22.96 36.03
N SER A 24 -36.54 22.31 37.02
CA SER A 24 -35.09 22.18 37.17
C SER A 24 -34.61 20.84 36.58
N TYR A 25 -34.61 20.72 35.25
CA TYR A 25 -34.06 19.55 34.56
C TYR A 25 -33.45 19.97 33.22
N LEU A 26 -32.19 20.38 33.22
CA LEU A 26 -31.44 20.54 31.96
C LEU A 26 -30.01 19.98 32.00
N LEU A 27 -29.65 19.23 33.04
CA LEU A 27 -28.33 18.56 33.08
C LEU A 27 -28.34 17.29 33.95
N LYS A 28 -29.39 16.46 33.83
CA LYS A 28 -29.39 15.12 34.41
C LYS A 28 -29.78 14.11 33.34
N SER A 29 -28.88 13.15 33.17
CA SER A 29 -29.15 11.87 32.51
C SER A 29 -29.24 11.95 30.99
N ILE A 30 -28.14 12.30 30.33
CA ILE A 30 -27.87 11.66 29.04
C ILE A 30 -27.79 10.16 29.36
N PRO A 31 -28.72 9.31 28.88
CA PRO A 31 -28.71 7.89 29.20
C PRO A 31 -27.34 7.34 28.77
N ALA A 32 -26.70 6.54 29.64
CA ALA A 32 -25.37 5.98 29.39
C ALA A 32 -25.26 5.30 28.01
N PHE A 33 -26.39 4.82 27.47
CA PHE A 33 -26.53 4.32 26.11
C PHE A 33 -26.16 5.32 25.01
N ILE A 34 -26.47 6.61 25.15
CA ILE A 34 -26.10 7.63 24.16
C ILE A 34 -24.59 7.89 24.23
N ILE A 35 -23.99 7.91 25.43
CA ILE A 35 -22.53 8.06 25.58
C ILE A 35 -21.81 6.83 25.01
N LEU A 36 -22.31 5.63 25.30
CA LEU A 36 -21.78 4.37 24.76
C LEU A 36 -21.95 4.30 23.24
N LEU A 37 -23.09 4.75 22.71
CA LEU A 37 -23.37 4.79 21.28
C LEU A 37 -22.48 5.83 20.57
N VAL A 38 -22.23 6.98 21.19
CA VAL A 38 -21.26 7.98 20.68
C VAL A 38 -19.83 7.45 20.77
N LEU A 39 -19.45 6.70 21.82
CA LEU A 39 -18.12 6.06 21.92
C LEU A 39 -17.95 4.93 20.89
N ILE A 40 -18.98 4.12 20.66
CA ILE A 40 -18.99 3.06 19.63
C ILE A 40 -18.95 3.68 18.23
N ILE A 41 -19.70 4.77 17.99
CA ILE A 41 -19.66 5.50 16.72
C ILE A 41 -18.30 6.19 16.53
N SER A 42 -17.72 6.76 17.58
CA SER A 42 -16.37 7.36 17.52
C SER A 42 -15.31 6.29 17.24
N LEU A 43 -15.43 5.11 17.85
CA LEU A 43 -14.57 3.96 17.59
C LEU A 43 -14.75 3.43 16.16
N ALA A 44 -15.99 3.45 15.63
CA ALA A 44 -16.29 3.04 14.26
C ALA A 44 -15.78 4.05 13.21
N LEU A 45 -15.85 5.36 13.51
CA LEU A 45 -15.38 6.44 12.62
C LEU A 45 -13.84 6.54 12.54
N VAL A 46 -13.12 5.94 13.48
CA VAL A 46 -11.63 5.85 13.48
C VAL A 46 -11.08 4.88 12.42
N SER A 47 -11.93 4.18 11.65
CA SER A 47 -11.49 3.27 10.58
C SER A 47 -11.37 3.92 9.19
N GLY A 48 -11.55 5.24 9.09
CA GLY A 48 -11.27 6.02 7.88
C GLY A 48 -9.77 6.20 7.64
N GLY A 49 -9.03 5.10 7.45
CA GLY A 49 -7.63 5.15 7.05
C GLY A 49 -7.49 5.85 5.71
N CYS A 50 -6.82 7.00 5.68
CA CYS A 50 -6.38 7.63 4.44
C CYS A 50 -5.38 6.67 3.77
N THR A 51 -5.86 5.90 2.79
CA THR A 51 -5.00 5.05 1.99
C THR A 51 -4.11 5.94 1.14
N ARG A 52 -2.83 6.06 1.50
CA ARG A 52 -1.86 6.80 0.70
C ARG A 52 -1.60 6.00 -0.57
N VAL A 53 -1.90 6.56 -1.73
CA VAL A 53 -1.63 5.97 -3.04
C VAL A 53 -0.44 6.68 -3.66
N ALA A 54 0.51 5.92 -4.17
CA ALA A 54 1.63 6.40 -4.98
C ALA A 54 1.32 6.17 -6.45
N GLU A 55 1.78 7.06 -7.31
CA GLU A 55 1.90 6.78 -8.73
C GLU A 55 3.34 6.33 -9.00
N VAL A 56 3.51 5.14 -9.56
CA VAL A 56 4.79 4.45 -9.75
C VAL A 56 4.95 4.14 -11.23
N LYS A 57 6.16 4.29 -11.78
CA LYS A 57 6.47 3.82 -13.14
C LYS A 57 6.92 2.37 -13.06
N LEU A 58 6.24 1.50 -13.81
CA LEU A 58 6.63 0.12 -14.03
C LEU A 58 7.20 0.00 -15.44
N TYR A 59 8.40 -0.55 -15.60
CA TYR A 59 9.07 -0.60 -16.90
C TYR A 59 8.79 -1.91 -17.62
N PHE A 60 8.14 -1.84 -18.78
CA PHE A 60 7.80 -3.01 -19.59
C PHE A 60 8.50 -2.98 -20.95
N ALA A 61 8.61 -4.14 -21.59
CA ALA A 61 9.22 -4.25 -22.90
C ALA A 61 8.32 -3.67 -24.00
N LYS A 62 8.91 -2.96 -24.94
CA LYS A 62 8.30 -2.60 -26.23
C LYS A 62 9.21 -3.06 -27.36
N TYR A 63 8.59 -3.58 -28.42
CA TYR A 63 9.26 -4.04 -29.63
C TYR A 63 8.82 -3.14 -30.78
N GLU A 64 9.75 -2.41 -31.38
CA GLU A 64 9.46 -1.48 -32.47
C GLU A 64 10.69 -1.38 -33.38
N ASP A 65 10.49 -1.38 -34.70
CA ASP A 65 11.56 -1.23 -35.71
C ASP A 65 12.80 -2.10 -35.45
N ASN A 66 12.55 -3.38 -35.12
CA ASN A 66 13.59 -4.38 -34.84
C ASN A 66 14.48 -4.03 -33.61
N SER A 67 14.00 -3.14 -32.75
CA SER A 67 14.61 -2.72 -31.49
C SER A 67 13.74 -3.14 -30.31
N MET A 68 14.41 -3.35 -29.18
CA MET A 68 13.83 -3.78 -27.92
C MET A 68 14.29 -2.81 -26.82
N TYR A 69 13.35 -2.22 -26.09
CA TYR A 69 13.66 -1.25 -25.05
C TYR A 69 12.56 -1.22 -23.98
N LEU A 70 12.83 -0.54 -22.87
CA LEU A 70 11.89 -0.40 -21.76
C LEU A 70 11.09 0.90 -21.86
N VAL A 71 9.80 0.79 -21.54
CA VAL A 71 8.85 1.91 -21.52
C VAL A 71 8.12 1.94 -20.17
N PRO A 72 8.05 3.11 -19.51
CA PRO A 72 7.32 3.23 -18.26
C PRO A 72 5.80 3.23 -18.49
N GLU A 73 5.09 2.42 -17.71
CA GLU A 73 3.64 2.48 -17.51
C GLU A 73 3.34 2.97 -16.09
N LEU A 74 2.50 4.00 -15.95
CA LEU A 74 2.13 4.53 -14.63
C LEU A 74 1.09 3.62 -13.95
N ARG A 75 1.37 3.22 -12.71
CA ARG A 75 0.51 2.41 -11.86
C ARG A 75 0.23 3.12 -10.54
N LYS A 76 -1.04 3.12 -10.12
CA LYS A 76 -1.45 3.62 -8.79
C LYS A 76 -1.39 2.47 -7.79
N ILE A 77 -0.45 2.54 -6.86
CA ILE A 77 -0.17 1.49 -5.88
C ILE A 77 -0.33 2.06 -4.48
N LYS A 78 -1.01 1.31 -3.60
CA LYS A 78 -1.17 1.67 -2.20
C LYS A 78 0.18 1.63 -1.49
N LYS A 79 0.54 2.69 -0.78
CA LYS A 79 1.69 2.68 0.14
C LYS A 79 1.28 1.99 1.43
N ASP A 80 1.87 0.83 1.67
CA ASP A 80 1.82 0.08 2.93
C ASP A 80 3.21 -0.48 3.28
N ASP A 81 3.30 -1.31 4.32
CA ASP A 81 4.58 -1.84 4.81
C ASP A 81 5.28 -2.77 3.79
N ASN A 82 4.55 -3.28 2.79
CA ASN A 82 5.08 -4.15 1.73
C ASN A 82 5.15 -3.43 0.38
N PHE A 83 5.17 -2.10 0.38
CA PHE A 83 5.04 -1.27 -0.82
C PHE A 83 5.95 -1.72 -1.98
N TYR A 84 7.27 -1.88 -1.75
CA TYR A 84 8.20 -2.29 -2.82
C TYR A 84 7.95 -3.71 -3.34
N ARG A 85 7.53 -4.61 -2.46
CA ARG A 85 7.11 -5.95 -2.86
C ARG A 85 5.88 -5.86 -3.76
N THR A 86 4.87 -5.08 -3.39
CA THR A 86 3.67 -4.88 -4.20
C THR A 86 3.98 -4.20 -5.54
N VAL A 87 4.96 -3.29 -5.59
CA VAL A 87 5.46 -2.71 -6.85
C VAL A 87 5.95 -3.80 -7.81
N LEU A 88 6.78 -4.73 -7.32
CA LEU A 88 7.27 -5.84 -8.14
C LEU A 88 6.18 -6.87 -8.47
N GLU A 89 5.22 -7.11 -7.58
CA GLU A 89 4.05 -7.96 -7.87
C GLU A 89 3.18 -7.36 -9.00
N GLU A 90 3.02 -6.03 -9.02
CA GLU A 90 2.34 -5.32 -10.11
C GLU A 90 3.14 -5.36 -11.42
N LEU A 91 4.48 -5.38 -11.35
CA LEU A 91 5.36 -5.59 -12.51
C LEU A 91 5.19 -7.01 -13.08
N ILE A 92 5.21 -8.03 -12.23
CA ILE A 92 5.00 -9.44 -12.65
C ILE A 92 3.59 -9.64 -13.22
N SER A 93 2.59 -8.92 -12.71
CA SER A 93 1.22 -8.95 -13.25
C SER A 93 1.12 -8.47 -14.70
N GLY A 94 2.17 -7.83 -15.22
CA GLY A 94 2.27 -7.42 -16.61
C GLY A 94 1.69 -6.02 -16.90
N PRO A 95 1.90 -5.54 -18.13
CA PRO A 95 1.41 -4.25 -18.57
C PRO A 95 -0.12 -4.27 -18.75
N LYS A 96 -0.74 -3.09 -18.62
CA LYS A 96 -2.15 -2.87 -18.98
C LYS A 96 -2.31 -2.47 -20.45
N SER A 97 -1.28 -1.87 -21.02
CA SER A 97 -1.24 -1.52 -22.44
C SER A 97 -1.03 -2.76 -23.31
N GLU A 98 -1.85 -2.91 -24.36
CA GLU A 98 -1.67 -3.96 -25.38
C GLU A 98 -0.42 -3.74 -26.27
N GLN A 99 0.22 -2.58 -26.18
CA GLN A 99 1.43 -2.23 -26.93
C GLN A 99 2.73 -2.60 -26.19
N LEU A 100 2.61 -3.03 -24.94
CA LEU A 100 3.71 -3.40 -24.08
C LEU A 100 3.64 -4.89 -23.78
N TYR A 101 4.79 -5.46 -23.44
CA TYR A 101 4.95 -6.89 -23.21
C TYR A 101 5.50 -7.15 -21.81
N PRO A 102 5.10 -8.27 -21.17
CA PRO A 102 5.67 -8.68 -19.90
C PRO A 102 7.17 -8.97 -20.04
N VAL A 103 7.89 -8.78 -18.95
CA VAL A 103 9.35 -9.01 -18.85
C VAL A 103 9.71 -10.18 -17.92
N LEU A 104 8.75 -10.64 -17.13
CA LEU A 104 8.90 -11.72 -16.16
C LEU A 104 7.73 -12.71 -16.34
N PRO A 105 7.95 -14.01 -16.09
CA PRO A 105 6.87 -14.98 -16.12
C PRO A 105 5.82 -14.71 -15.03
N SER A 106 4.56 -14.93 -15.35
CA SER A 106 3.41 -14.65 -14.48
C SER A 106 3.37 -15.51 -13.20
N MET A 107 4.03 -16.67 -13.24
CA MET A 107 4.11 -17.62 -12.12
C MET A 107 5.14 -17.23 -11.06
N VAL A 108 6.03 -16.28 -11.36
CA VAL A 108 7.05 -15.79 -10.41
C VAL A 108 6.38 -15.12 -9.22
N LYS A 109 6.93 -15.36 -8.03
CA LYS A 109 6.51 -14.67 -6.80
C LYS A 109 7.63 -13.79 -6.29
N VAL A 110 7.23 -12.65 -5.72
CA VAL A 110 8.12 -11.82 -4.91
C VAL A 110 8.05 -12.33 -3.47
N ASN A 111 9.13 -12.94 -3.01
CA ASN A 111 9.21 -13.43 -1.64
C ASN A 111 9.36 -12.27 -0.65
N SER A 112 10.28 -11.34 -0.94
CA SER A 112 10.49 -10.14 -0.15
C SER A 112 11.24 -9.06 -0.92
N VAL A 113 11.09 -7.80 -0.49
CA VAL A 113 12.00 -6.71 -0.86
C VAL A 113 12.48 -6.04 0.41
N LYS A 114 13.79 -6.03 0.65
CA LYS A 114 14.40 -5.45 1.84
C LYS A 114 15.28 -4.28 1.44
N LEU A 115 15.17 -3.18 2.19
CA LEU A 115 16.02 -2.01 1.99
C LEU A 115 17.16 -2.04 3.02
N GLU A 116 18.39 -2.02 2.54
CA GLU A 116 19.62 -1.86 3.32
C GLU A 116 20.33 -0.60 2.83
N GLU A 117 20.20 0.50 3.58
CA GLU A 117 20.67 1.83 3.14
C GLU A 117 20.06 2.24 1.79
N ASP A 118 20.85 2.26 0.71
CA ASP A 118 20.45 2.59 -0.65
C ASP A 118 20.28 1.36 -1.57
N LEU A 119 20.42 0.15 -1.01
CA LEU A 119 20.32 -1.12 -1.72
C LEU A 119 18.97 -1.80 -1.45
N ALA A 120 18.20 -2.05 -2.52
CA ALA A 120 17.05 -2.93 -2.48
C ALA A 120 17.43 -4.38 -2.81
N ILE A 121 17.23 -5.30 -1.86
CA ILE A 121 17.39 -6.73 -2.06
C ILE A 121 16.02 -7.32 -2.42
N ALA A 122 15.83 -7.63 -3.70
CA ALA A 122 14.61 -8.21 -4.25
C ALA A 122 14.76 -9.74 -4.35
N ASP A 123 14.04 -10.45 -3.49
CA ASP A 123 14.04 -11.91 -3.45
C ASP A 123 12.83 -12.48 -4.18
N PHE A 124 13.10 -13.38 -5.12
CA PHE A 124 12.09 -14.03 -5.95
C PHE A 124 12.04 -15.53 -5.70
N SER A 125 10.90 -16.12 -6.06
CA SER A 125 10.76 -17.57 -6.10
C SER A 125 11.55 -18.18 -7.26
N LYS A 126 11.91 -19.46 -7.12
CA LYS A 126 12.68 -20.20 -8.15
C LYS A 126 12.12 -20.15 -9.57
N GLU A 127 10.82 -19.95 -9.74
CA GLU A 127 10.16 -19.88 -11.05
C GLU A 127 10.75 -18.78 -11.94
N ILE A 128 11.40 -17.76 -11.36
CA ILE A 128 12.08 -16.71 -12.14
C ILE A 128 13.21 -17.26 -13.02
N ILE A 129 13.79 -18.42 -12.67
CA ILE A 129 14.81 -19.10 -13.47
C ILE A 129 14.32 -20.45 -14.03
N THR A 130 13.34 -21.12 -13.40
CA THR A 130 12.89 -22.46 -13.82
C THR A 130 11.70 -22.47 -14.77
N ASP A 131 10.85 -21.43 -14.80
CA ASP A 131 9.66 -21.37 -15.66
C ASP A 131 9.62 -20.10 -16.51
N ILE A 132 10.59 -19.98 -17.40
CA ILE A 132 10.78 -18.82 -18.27
C ILE A 132 10.04 -18.93 -19.61
N SER A 133 9.13 -19.90 -19.72
CA SER A 133 8.48 -20.28 -20.99
C SER A 133 7.60 -19.19 -21.60
N GLU A 134 7.12 -18.25 -20.77
CA GLU A 134 6.30 -17.11 -21.20
C GLU A 134 7.13 -15.99 -21.84
N ILE A 135 8.45 -15.96 -21.60
CA ILE A 135 9.34 -14.90 -22.09
C ILE A 135 10.23 -15.47 -23.20
N PRO A 136 10.29 -14.84 -24.38
CA PRO A 136 11.22 -15.26 -25.43
C PRO A 136 12.65 -15.25 -24.91
N HIS A 137 13.39 -16.34 -25.10
CA HIS A 137 14.72 -16.48 -24.53
C HIS A 137 15.80 -15.93 -25.46
N SER A 138 16.44 -14.84 -25.06
CA SER A 138 17.52 -14.18 -25.80
C SER A 138 18.33 -13.30 -24.86
N SER A 139 19.57 -12.98 -25.22
CA SER A 139 20.37 -12.02 -24.44
C SER A 139 19.68 -10.66 -24.26
N ALA A 140 18.90 -10.20 -25.24
CA ALA A 140 18.19 -8.94 -25.14
C ALA A 140 17.04 -8.98 -24.13
N THR A 141 16.24 -10.05 -24.13
CA THR A 141 15.12 -10.21 -23.19
C THR A 141 15.58 -10.45 -21.76
N GLU A 142 16.74 -11.10 -21.57
CA GLU A 142 17.40 -11.22 -20.27
C GLU A 142 17.79 -9.86 -19.69
N ILE A 143 18.42 -9.02 -20.51
CA ILE A 143 18.77 -7.64 -20.16
C ILE A 143 17.51 -6.87 -19.80
N LEU A 144 16.46 -6.96 -20.61
CA LEU A 144 15.19 -6.28 -20.34
C LEU A 144 14.54 -6.75 -19.03
N ALA A 145 14.61 -8.05 -18.70
CA ALA A 145 14.06 -8.59 -17.46
C ALA A 145 14.79 -8.03 -16.23
N ILE A 146 16.13 -8.05 -16.26
CA ILE A 146 16.95 -7.49 -15.17
C ILE A 146 16.69 -5.99 -15.03
N PHE A 147 16.84 -5.21 -16.11
CA PHE A 147 16.70 -3.77 -16.03
C PHE A 147 15.26 -3.30 -15.82
N SER A 148 14.25 -4.09 -16.17
CA SER A 148 12.87 -3.79 -15.79
C SER A 148 12.69 -3.77 -14.27
N ILE A 149 13.26 -4.76 -13.56
CA ILE A 149 13.24 -4.80 -12.08
C ILE A 149 14.05 -3.62 -11.53
N VAL A 150 15.26 -3.41 -12.06
CA VAL A 150 16.20 -2.39 -11.57
C VAL A 150 15.63 -0.99 -11.79
N ASP A 151 15.20 -0.65 -13.00
CA ASP A 151 14.68 0.68 -13.33
C ASP A 151 13.37 0.97 -12.60
N THR A 152 12.53 -0.04 -12.37
CA THR A 152 11.30 0.11 -11.57
C THR A 152 11.59 0.44 -10.11
N LEU A 153 12.57 -0.23 -9.48
CA LEU A 153 12.92 0.04 -8.08
C LEU A 153 13.76 1.31 -7.92
N THR A 154 14.57 1.67 -8.91
CA THR A 154 15.38 2.90 -8.90
C THR A 154 14.61 4.15 -9.37
N GLU A 155 13.29 4.06 -9.50
CA GLU A 155 12.40 5.26 -9.54
C GLU A 155 12.23 5.92 -8.17
N PHE A 156 12.56 5.20 -7.10
CA PHE A 156 12.49 5.71 -5.75
C PHE A 156 13.87 6.27 -5.38
N ASP A 157 13.94 7.57 -5.07
CA ASP A 157 15.20 8.29 -4.82
C ASP A 157 16.04 7.66 -3.69
N GLU A 158 15.41 6.93 -2.77
CA GLU A 158 16.09 6.18 -1.71
C GLU A 158 16.76 4.87 -2.17
N ILE A 159 16.50 4.39 -3.39
CA ILE A 159 17.07 3.16 -3.96
C ILE A 159 17.98 3.50 -5.13
N THR A 160 19.28 3.32 -4.94
CA THR A 160 20.29 3.53 -5.99
C THR A 160 20.71 2.21 -6.64
N LYS A 161 20.62 1.11 -5.87
CA LYS A 161 21.08 -0.22 -6.26
C LYS A 161 20.04 -1.29 -6.01
N VAL A 162 20.07 -2.32 -6.83
CA VAL A 162 19.21 -3.49 -6.69
C VAL A 162 20.03 -4.77 -6.73
N ARG A 163 19.81 -5.64 -5.76
CA ARG A 163 20.32 -7.01 -5.76
C ARG A 163 19.16 -7.97 -5.98
N ILE A 164 19.28 -8.82 -6.99
CA ILE A 164 18.32 -9.89 -7.27
C ILE A 164 18.80 -11.16 -6.55
N THR A 165 17.90 -11.80 -5.80
CA THR A 165 18.15 -13.11 -5.17
C THR A 165 17.01 -14.08 -5.50
N VAL A 166 17.32 -15.37 -5.44
CA VAL A 166 16.36 -16.45 -5.68
C VAL A 166 16.37 -17.39 -4.47
N GLU A 167 15.20 -17.58 -3.85
CA GLU A 167 15.07 -18.39 -2.63
C GLU A 167 16.06 -17.99 -1.51
N GLY A 168 16.27 -16.69 -1.34
CA GLY A 168 17.18 -16.09 -0.37
C GLY A 168 18.67 -16.23 -0.72
N LYS A 169 19.02 -16.72 -1.91
CA LYS A 169 20.40 -16.98 -2.33
C LYS A 169 20.79 -16.10 -3.51
N ARG A 170 22.05 -15.66 -3.51
CA ARG A 170 22.66 -14.93 -4.62
C ARG A 170 23.25 -15.86 -5.68
N GLN A 171 23.69 -17.05 -5.25
CA GLN A 171 24.40 -18.00 -6.09
C GLN A 171 24.11 -19.42 -5.62
N GLY A 172 24.41 -20.38 -6.49
CA GLY A 172 24.21 -21.80 -6.28
C GLY A 172 23.19 -22.37 -7.26
N GLU A 173 22.86 -23.64 -7.04
CA GLU A 173 22.05 -24.40 -8.00
C GLU A 173 20.63 -24.64 -7.47
N ILE A 174 19.64 -24.45 -8.34
CA ILE A 174 18.25 -24.84 -8.12
C ILE A 174 17.78 -25.59 -9.37
N GLU A 175 17.35 -26.84 -9.19
CA GLU A 175 16.81 -27.68 -10.27
C GLU A 175 17.76 -27.83 -11.49
N GLY A 176 19.07 -27.84 -11.26
CA GLY A 176 20.06 -27.96 -12.34
C GLY A 176 20.43 -26.65 -13.03
N LEU A 177 19.89 -25.52 -12.56
CA LEU A 177 20.19 -24.17 -13.06
C LEU A 177 20.97 -23.38 -12.01
N TYR A 178 21.97 -22.61 -12.46
CA TYR A 178 22.73 -21.72 -11.60
C TYR A 178 22.00 -20.39 -11.45
N ILE A 179 21.80 -19.95 -10.20
CA ILE A 179 21.10 -18.70 -9.88
C ILE A 179 21.85 -17.51 -10.50
N GLU A 180 23.18 -17.49 -10.34
CA GLU A 180 24.03 -16.41 -10.78
C GLU A 180 24.08 -16.26 -12.30
N ASP A 181 23.78 -17.32 -13.06
CA ASP A 181 23.69 -17.27 -14.52
C ASP A 181 22.35 -16.69 -14.98
N PHE A 182 21.36 -16.59 -14.07
CA PHE A 182 19.99 -16.16 -14.32
C PHE A 182 19.34 -16.97 -15.45
N TRP A 183 19.50 -16.54 -16.70
CA TRP A 183 18.98 -17.16 -17.93
C TRP A 183 20.10 -17.55 -18.92
N GLY A 184 21.36 -17.24 -18.62
CA GLY A 184 22.54 -17.84 -19.28
C GLY A 184 23.37 -16.92 -20.18
N HIS A 185 22.83 -15.78 -20.66
CA HIS A 185 23.62 -14.79 -21.39
C HIS A 185 24.05 -13.62 -20.49
N VAL A 186 23.18 -13.22 -19.56
CA VAL A 186 23.42 -12.14 -18.60
C VAL A 186 23.16 -12.64 -17.19
N GLY A 187 24.25 -12.80 -16.43
CA GLY A 187 24.18 -13.23 -15.04
C GLY A 187 23.94 -12.08 -14.05
N ILE A 188 23.53 -12.45 -12.83
CA ILE A 188 23.22 -11.57 -11.71
C ILE A 188 24.31 -11.59 -10.62
N TYR A 189 25.57 -11.49 -11.05
CA TYR A 189 26.73 -11.61 -10.17
C TYR A 189 26.92 -10.43 -9.22
N GLU A 190 26.49 -9.23 -9.63
CA GLU A 190 26.71 -7.97 -8.92
C GLU A 190 25.40 -7.28 -8.53
N ASP A 191 25.50 -6.11 -7.91
CA ASP A 191 24.35 -5.26 -7.62
C ASP A 191 24.19 -4.31 -8.80
N PHE A 192 22.96 -4.10 -9.26
CA PHE A 192 22.67 -3.35 -10.47
C PHE A 192 22.25 -1.93 -10.15
N GLU A 193 22.74 -0.97 -10.93
CA GLU A 193 22.30 0.41 -10.93
C GLU A 193 21.44 0.69 -12.15
N ARG A 194 20.68 1.78 -12.10
CA ARG A 194 19.79 2.21 -13.18
C ARG A 194 20.53 2.35 -14.52
N ASN A 195 19.91 1.88 -15.60
CA ASN A 195 20.50 1.94 -16.93
C ASN A 195 19.67 2.79 -17.90
N GLU A 196 20.09 4.04 -18.09
CA GLU A 196 19.38 4.98 -18.98
C GLU A 196 19.46 4.62 -20.47
N ASP A 197 20.38 3.73 -20.88
CA ASP A 197 20.52 3.35 -22.29
C ASP A 197 19.44 2.35 -22.76
N MET A 198 18.74 1.71 -21.82
CA MET A 198 17.62 0.80 -22.12
C MET A 198 16.28 1.53 -22.24
N LEU A 199 16.22 2.81 -21.88
CA LEU A 199 15.02 3.63 -21.91
C LEU A 199 14.88 4.35 -23.25
N ILE A 200 13.65 4.56 -23.71
CA ILE A 200 13.42 5.48 -24.84
C ILE A 200 13.94 6.87 -24.45
N LYS A 201 14.91 7.37 -25.21
CA LYS A 201 15.27 8.80 -25.21
C LYS A 201 14.29 9.52 -26.13
N ASN A 202 13.29 10.18 -25.53
CA ASN A 202 12.36 11.06 -26.26
C ASN A 202 13.08 12.31 -26.79
#